data_AF-A0A059F7I6-F1
#
_entry.id   AF-A0A059F7I6-F1
#
_cell.length_a   1.000
_cell.length_b   1.000
_cell.length_c   1.000
_cell.angle_alpha   90.00
_cell.angle_beta   90.00
_cell.angle_gamma   90.00
#
_symmetry.space_group_name_H-M   'P 1'
#
loop_
_entity.id
_entity.type
_entity.pdbx_description
1 polymer ?
#
loop_
_entity_poly.entity_id
_entity_poly.type
_entity_poly.pdbx_seq_one_letter_code
_entity_poly.pdbx_strand_id
1 'polypeptide(L)'
;MSNASTRKRGIPNPLAWIGAAALGLFAEIGRLAVFSARVKAAAFTPRWYFGQIWKQIIQIGFYSLPVVGLSAIFIGAALALNIYQGGSRFGAEQFVPNIVVLGITRELGATITALMLAGRVSAGISAEIGAMRVTEQIDALESLSASPYRYLYAPRFIAALIALPMLVLVADIIGVMGGWAVSVFGLGFDSTVYLRNTLDFVTRNDVLTGLIKAVVFGAVIALMGCYQGDKSKAGATGVGRAATLSMVGAAVLVLASNYIMSTLFVEFGL
;
A
#
# COMPACT_ATOMS: atom_id res chain seq x y z
N MET A 1 48.55 -24.21 -34.28
CA MET A 1 47.66 -23.71 -35.36
C MET A 1 46.23 -23.79 -34.81
N SER A 2 45.77 -22.87 -33.96
CA SER A 2 45.18 -21.55 -34.27
C SER A 2 44.23 -21.53 -35.47
N ASN A 3 42.91 -21.54 -35.20
CA ASN A 3 41.95 -20.53 -35.68
C ASN A 3 40.56 -20.90 -35.16
N ALA A 4 40.00 -20.11 -34.24
CA ALA A 4 39.21 -18.92 -34.53
C ALA A 4 37.75 -19.26 -34.91
N SER A 5 36.91 -19.39 -33.89
CA SER A 5 35.52 -18.91 -33.97
C SER A 5 35.26 -17.97 -32.79
N THR A 6 35.96 -16.84 -32.80
CA THR A 6 35.54 -15.63 -32.12
C THR A 6 34.18 -15.23 -32.69
N ARG A 7 33.12 -15.78 -32.08
CA ARG A 7 31.73 -15.40 -32.32
C ARG A 7 31.67 -13.89 -32.07
N LYS A 8 31.68 -13.10 -33.14
CA LYS A 8 31.48 -11.65 -33.10
C LYS A 8 30.19 -11.43 -32.29
N ARG A 9 30.33 -11.03 -31.02
CA ARG A 9 29.26 -10.38 -30.26
C ARG A 9 29.05 -9.03 -30.96
N GLY A 10 28.31 -9.08 -32.07
CA GLY A 10 27.76 -7.88 -32.67
C GLY A 10 27.01 -7.12 -31.58
N ILE A 11 27.14 -5.80 -31.60
CA ILE A 11 26.43 -4.86 -30.74
C ILE A 11 24.99 -5.37 -30.61
N PRO A 12 24.48 -5.66 -29.39
CA PRO A 12 23.15 -6.21 -29.25
C PRO A 12 22.19 -5.27 -29.96
N ASN A 13 21.45 -5.82 -30.94
CA ASN A 13 20.55 -5.05 -31.77
C ASN A 13 19.58 -4.31 -30.84
N PRO A 14 19.54 -2.96 -30.82
CA PRO A 14 18.80 -2.22 -29.79
C PRO A 14 17.31 -2.61 -29.79
N LEU A 15 16.75 -2.90 -30.96
CA LEU A 15 15.39 -3.46 -31.10
C LEU A 15 15.22 -4.83 -30.42
N ALA A 16 16.22 -5.71 -30.47
CA ALA A 16 16.14 -7.03 -29.85
C ALA A 16 16.17 -6.94 -28.32
N TRP A 17 16.93 -5.98 -27.77
CA TRP A 17 16.96 -5.73 -26.33
C TRP A 17 15.63 -5.13 -25.83
N ILE A 18 15.08 -4.17 -26.57
CA ILE A 18 13.73 -3.61 -26.30
C ILE A 18 12.66 -4.71 -26.37
N GLY A 19 12.70 -5.56 -27.40
CA GLY A 19 11.77 -6.67 -27.56
C GLY A 19 11.85 -7.66 -26.40
N ALA A 20 13.06 -8.05 -25.98
CA ALA A 20 13.26 -8.94 -24.84
C ALA A 20 12.80 -8.32 -23.51
N ALA A 21 13.06 -7.02 -23.31
CA ALA A 21 12.61 -6.30 -22.12
C ALA A 21 11.08 -6.18 -22.07
N ALA A 22 10.44 -5.84 -23.18
CA ALA A 22 8.98 -5.75 -23.29
C ALA A 22 8.31 -7.11 -23.02
N LEU A 23 8.77 -8.17 -23.69
CA LEU A 23 8.25 -9.52 -23.46
C LEU A 23 8.49 -9.99 -22.02
N GLY A 24 9.65 -9.66 -21.43
CA GLY A 24 9.95 -9.93 -20.03
C GLY A 24 8.99 -9.23 -19.08
N LEU A 25 8.65 -7.97 -19.35
CA LEU A 25 7.68 -7.20 -18.57
C LEU A 25 6.28 -7.81 -18.64
N PHE A 26 5.78 -8.10 -19.85
CA PHE A 26 4.47 -8.73 -20.03
C PHE A 26 4.40 -10.11 -19.34
N ALA A 27 5.48 -10.89 -19.39
CA ALA A 27 5.56 -12.17 -18.71
C ALA A 27 5.52 -12.04 -17.17
N GLU A 28 6.18 -11.03 -16.60
CA GLU A 28 6.09 -10.73 -15.16
C GLU A 28 4.70 -10.28 -14.74
N ILE A 29 4.08 -9.40 -15.53
CA ILE A 29 2.69 -8.95 -15.28
C ILE A 29 1.75 -10.16 -15.33
N GLY A 30 1.89 -11.04 -16.32
CA GLY A 30 1.11 -12.27 -16.43
C GLY A 30 1.29 -13.19 -15.24
N ARG A 31 2.53 -13.41 -14.77
CA ARG A 31 2.82 -14.20 -13.56
C ARG A 31 2.17 -13.61 -12.31
N LEU A 32 2.32 -12.30 -12.11
CA LEU A 32 1.71 -11.60 -10.98
C LEU A 32 0.18 -11.67 -11.02
N ALA A 33 -0.43 -11.54 -12.21
CA ALA A 33 -1.87 -11.62 -12.40
C ALA A 33 -2.41 -13.02 -12.05
N VAL A 34 -1.76 -14.08 -12.53
CA VAL A 34 -2.12 -15.47 -12.22
C VAL A 34 -1.94 -15.77 -10.73
N PHE A 35 -0.82 -15.34 -10.13
CA PHE A 35 -0.58 -15.49 -8.69
C PHE A 35 -1.68 -14.79 -7.88
N SER A 36 -1.98 -13.53 -8.23
CA SER A 36 -3.02 -12.74 -7.57
C SER A 36 -4.40 -13.39 -7.70
N ALA A 37 -4.74 -13.95 -8.87
CA ALA A 37 -6.00 -14.67 -9.06
C ALA A 37 -6.09 -15.91 -8.16
N ARG A 38 -5.00 -16.67 -8.03
CA ARG A 38 -4.94 -17.86 -7.15
C ARG A 38 -5.05 -17.50 -5.67
N VAL A 39 -4.37 -16.45 -5.21
CA VAL A 39 -4.49 -15.98 -3.81
C VAL A 39 -5.91 -15.50 -3.52
N LYS A 40 -6.51 -14.70 -4.42
CA LYS A 40 -7.91 -14.27 -4.28
C LYS A 40 -8.86 -15.45 -4.24
N ALA A 41 -8.73 -16.40 -5.16
CA ALA A 41 -9.54 -17.61 -5.16
C ALA A 41 -9.39 -18.39 -3.84
N ALA A 42 -8.17 -18.58 -3.35
CA ALA A 42 -7.92 -19.24 -2.07
C ALA A 42 -8.49 -18.49 -0.87
N ALA A 43 -8.50 -17.15 -0.90
CA ALA A 43 -9.08 -16.31 0.15
C ALA A 43 -10.61 -16.39 0.20
N PHE A 44 -11.28 -16.42 -0.94
CA PHE A 44 -12.75 -16.42 -1.02
C PHE A 44 -13.38 -17.82 -1.07
N THR A 45 -12.59 -18.89 -1.17
CA THR A 45 -13.09 -20.27 -1.18
C THR A 45 -13.00 -20.91 0.22
N PRO A 46 -13.96 -21.74 0.67
CA PRO A 46 -13.98 -22.32 2.02
C PRO A 46 -12.72 -23.11 2.42
N ARG A 47 -12.53 -23.27 3.75
CA ARG A 47 -11.33 -23.66 4.55
C ARG A 47 -10.46 -22.48 4.98
N TRP A 48 -10.98 -21.67 5.90
CA TRP A 48 -10.29 -20.51 6.47
C TRP A 48 -9.57 -20.84 7.77
N TYR A 49 -8.34 -20.36 7.91
CA TYR A 49 -7.52 -20.49 9.12
C TYR A 49 -7.66 -19.22 9.97
N PHE A 50 -8.78 -19.09 10.68
CA PHE A 50 -9.11 -17.88 11.45
C PHE A 50 -8.03 -17.46 12.45
N GLY A 51 -7.37 -18.40 13.12
CA GLY A 51 -6.27 -18.09 14.04
C GLY A 51 -5.10 -17.38 13.36
N GLN A 52 -4.78 -17.76 12.11
CA GLN A 52 -3.73 -17.08 11.34
C GLN A 52 -4.18 -15.72 10.84
N ILE A 53 -5.43 -15.60 10.37
CA ILE A 53 -6.01 -14.32 9.95
C ILE A 53 -5.94 -13.33 11.11
N TRP A 54 -6.37 -13.73 12.30
CA TRP A 54 -6.35 -12.89 13.49
C TRP A 54 -4.94 -12.45 13.88
N LYS A 55 -3.97 -13.38 13.89
CA LYS A 55 -2.57 -13.05 14.13
C LYS A 55 -2.05 -12.01 13.13
N GLN A 56 -2.39 -12.17 11.85
CA GLN A 56 -1.98 -11.23 10.80
C GLN A 56 -2.71 -9.88 10.92
N ILE A 57 -3.97 -9.84 11.36
CA ILE A 57 -4.69 -8.58 11.63
C ILE A 57 -3.99 -7.79 12.75
N ILE A 58 -3.58 -8.44 13.83
CA ILE A 58 -2.82 -7.78 14.91
C ILE A 58 -1.46 -7.31 14.36
N GLN A 59 -0.79 -8.15 13.57
CA GLN A 59 0.54 -7.85 13.08
C GLN A 59 0.57 -6.67 12.10
N ILE A 60 -0.40 -6.63 11.19
CA ILE A 60 -0.56 -5.58 10.18
C ILE A 60 -1.22 -4.34 10.77
N GLY A 61 -2.29 -4.51 11.55
CA GLY A 61 -3.07 -3.44 12.16
C GLY A 61 -2.37 -2.84 13.36
N PHE A 62 -2.47 -3.51 14.51
CA PHE A 62 -2.08 -2.96 15.80
C PHE A 62 -0.63 -2.45 15.84
N TYR A 63 0.33 -3.27 15.39
CA TYR A 63 1.72 -2.85 15.45
C TYR A 63 2.04 -1.68 14.50
N SER A 64 1.26 -1.47 13.43
CA SER A 64 1.44 -0.35 12.49
C SER A 64 0.87 0.98 12.98
N LEU A 65 0.00 0.97 13.99
CA LEU A 65 -0.63 2.18 14.53
C LEU A 65 0.35 3.31 14.87
N PRO A 66 1.50 3.07 15.53
CA PRO A 66 2.40 4.17 15.90
C PRO A 66 2.98 4.89 14.68
N VAL A 67 3.38 4.14 13.65
CA VAL A 67 3.96 4.72 12.43
C VAL A 67 2.88 5.48 11.66
N VAL A 68 1.69 4.89 11.51
CA VAL A 68 0.57 5.53 10.81
C VAL A 68 0.12 6.81 11.54
N GLY A 69 -0.07 6.74 12.87
CA GLY A 69 -0.50 7.87 13.67
C GLY A 69 0.51 9.02 13.68
N LEU A 70 1.81 8.73 13.86
CA LEU A 70 2.87 9.73 13.82
C LEU A 70 2.99 10.38 12.43
N SER A 71 2.90 9.60 11.35
CA SER A 71 2.91 10.18 10.01
C SER A 71 1.66 11.04 9.74
N ALA A 72 0.47 10.58 10.17
CA ALA A 72 -0.78 11.28 9.95
C ALA A 72 -0.81 12.64 10.66
N ILE A 73 -0.40 12.71 11.94
CA ILE A 73 -0.39 13.98 12.69
C ILE A 73 0.51 15.02 12.03
N PHE A 74 1.73 14.65 11.63
CA PHE A 74 2.66 15.59 11.01
C PHE A 74 2.20 16.03 9.62
N ILE A 75 1.59 15.14 8.84
CA ILE A 75 1.12 15.50 7.51
C ILE A 75 -0.14 16.37 7.59
N GLY A 76 -1.05 16.10 8.52
CA GLY A 76 -2.19 16.97 8.77
C GLY A 76 -1.79 18.37 9.25
N ALA A 77 -0.83 18.44 10.18
CA ALA A 77 -0.23 19.68 10.65
C ALA A 77 0.42 20.47 9.51
N ALA A 78 1.26 19.82 8.69
CA ALA A 78 1.91 20.44 7.55
C ALA A 78 0.90 20.89 6.49
N LEU A 79 -0.14 20.11 6.23
CA LEU A 79 -1.19 20.46 5.28
C LEU A 79 -1.92 21.74 5.72
N ALA A 80 -2.38 21.80 6.97
CA ALA A 80 -3.07 23.00 7.50
C ALA A 80 -2.20 24.26 7.35
N LEU A 81 -0.92 24.17 7.69
CA LEU A 81 0.01 25.29 7.57
C LEU A 81 0.19 25.75 6.12
N ASN A 82 0.38 24.81 5.19
CA ASN A 82 0.56 25.13 3.77
C ASN A 82 -0.70 25.73 3.15
N ILE A 83 -1.88 25.22 3.50
CA ILE A 83 -3.16 25.77 3.02
C ILE A 83 -3.40 27.16 3.60
N TYR A 84 -3.08 27.41 4.87
CA TYR A 84 -3.18 28.75 5.45
C TYR A 84 -2.25 29.74 4.76
N GLN A 85 -0.97 29.39 4.56
CA GLN A 85 0.00 30.27 3.89
C GLN A 85 -0.36 30.54 2.42
N GLY A 86 -0.94 29.56 1.73
CA GLY A 86 -1.45 29.76 0.37
C GLY A 86 -2.73 30.58 0.33
N GLY A 87 -3.66 30.32 1.26
CA GLY A 87 -4.98 30.94 1.34
C GLY A 87 -4.95 32.39 1.82
N SER A 88 -4.01 32.76 2.70
CA SER A 88 -3.88 34.13 3.21
C SER A 88 -3.59 35.15 2.11
N ARG A 89 -2.91 34.73 1.02
CA ARG A 89 -2.69 35.57 -0.16
C ARG A 89 -3.98 35.97 -0.89
N PHE A 90 -5.06 35.24 -0.67
CA PHE A 90 -6.35 35.43 -1.32
C PHE A 90 -7.49 35.67 -0.32
N GLY A 91 -7.20 35.85 0.98
CA GLY A 91 -8.21 36.03 2.03
C GLY A 91 -9.08 34.77 2.27
N ALA A 92 -8.57 33.58 1.94
CA ALA A 92 -9.31 32.31 1.95
C ALA A 92 -8.98 31.41 3.17
N GLU A 93 -8.43 31.99 4.23
CA GLU A 93 -7.95 31.27 5.44
C GLU A 93 -9.05 30.46 6.14
N GLN A 94 -10.30 30.96 6.09
CA GLN A 94 -11.46 30.30 6.67
C GLN A 94 -11.76 28.91 6.08
N PHE A 95 -11.23 28.59 4.89
CA PHE A 95 -11.42 27.29 4.24
C PHE A 95 -10.37 26.23 4.63
N VAL A 96 -9.38 26.59 5.47
CA VAL A 96 -8.37 25.63 5.96
C VAL A 96 -8.99 24.35 6.55
N PRO A 97 -9.99 24.40 7.45
CA PRO A 97 -10.57 23.18 8.03
C PRO A 97 -11.18 22.27 6.95
N ASN A 98 -11.88 22.88 5.98
CA ASN A 98 -12.58 22.20 4.89
C ASN A 98 -11.59 21.48 3.96
N ILE A 99 -10.49 22.14 3.60
CA ILE A 99 -9.48 21.55 2.72
C ILE A 99 -8.70 20.46 3.44
N VAL A 100 -8.39 20.64 4.72
CA VAL A 100 -7.70 19.63 5.53
C VAL A 100 -8.54 18.36 5.63
N VAL A 101 -9.82 18.46 5.99
CA VAL A 101 -10.67 17.28 6.16
C VAL A 101 -10.90 16.53 4.84
N LEU A 102 -11.18 17.24 3.75
CA LEU A 102 -11.37 16.60 2.45
C LEU A 102 -10.06 16.01 1.91
N GLY A 103 -8.95 16.74 2.02
CA GLY A 103 -7.65 16.29 1.55
C GLY A 103 -7.17 15.04 2.28
N ILE A 104 -7.43 14.95 3.58
CA ILE A 104 -7.09 13.77 4.39
C ILE A 104 -8.01 12.61 4.05
N THR A 105 -9.33 12.77 4.19
CA THR A 105 -10.29 11.65 4.05
C THR A 105 -10.34 11.05 2.64
N ARG A 106 -10.23 11.88 1.59
CA ARG A 106 -10.36 11.39 0.20
C ARG A 106 -9.06 10.86 -0.39
N GLU A 107 -7.91 11.37 0.05
CA GLU A 107 -6.63 11.16 -0.63
C GLU A 107 -5.50 10.77 0.32
N LEU A 108 -5.13 11.69 1.21
CA LEU A 108 -3.87 11.61 1.93
C LEU A 108 -3.90 10.51 3.00
N GLY A 109 -4.99 10.36 3.76
CA GLY A 109 -5.12 9.36 4.81
C GLY A 109 -4.90 7.94 4.28
N ALA A 110 -5.58 7.59 3.19
CA ALA A 110 -5.41 6.30 2.53
C ALA A 110 -4.01 6.13 1.93
N THR A 111 -3.53 7.14 1.19
CA THR A 111 -2.26 7.04 0.45
C THR A 111 -1.04 6.98 1.36
N ILE A 112 -0.97 7.83 2.39
CA ILE A 112 0.16 7.87 3.33
C ILE A 112 0.22 6.57 4.13
N THR A 113 -0.93 6.12 4.64
CA THR A 113 -1.04 4.85 5.35
C THR A 113 -0.54 3.70 4.48
N ALA A 114 -0.98 3.63 3.23
CA ALA A 114 -0.54 2.61 2.30
C ALA A 114 0.96 2.67 1.98
N LEU A 115 1.53 3.87 1.78
CA LEU A 115 2.96 4.03 1.51
C LEU A 115 3.84 3.62 2.71
N MET A 116 3.44 3.97 3.94
CA MET A 116 4.13 3.53 5.15
C MET A 116 4.06 2.01 5.31
N LEU A 117 2.92 1.40 4.98
CA LEU A 117 2.71 -0.04 5.05
C LEU A 117 3.36 -0.80 3.88
N ALA A 118 3.58 -0.17 2.73
CA ALA A 118 4.41 -0.76 1.69
C ALA A 118 5.84 -1.02 2.20
N GLY A 119 6.40 -0.08 2.97
CA GLY A 119 7.70 -0.24 3.60
C GLY A 119 7.70 -1.29 4.71
N ARG A 120 6.75 -1.19 5.64
CA ARG A 120 6.74 -2.05 6.83
C ARG A 120 6.13 -3.43 6.59
N VAL A 121 4.92 -3.45 6.04
CA VAL A 121 4.08 -4.64 5.94
C VAL A 121 4.41 -5.45 4.69
N SER A 122 4.48 -4.84 3.50
CA SER A 122 4.83 -5.59 2.28
C SER A 122 6.25 -6.16 2.39
N ALA A 123 7.23 -5.34 2.79
CA ALA A 123 8.60 -5.82 2.97
C ALA A 123 8.71 -6.90 4.06
N GLY A 124 8.00 -6.74 5.17
CA GLY A 124 7.95 -7.73 6.25
C GLY A 124 7.35 -9.07 5.81
N ILE A 125 6.21 -9.02 5.10
CA ILE A 125 5.58 -10.22 4.51
C ILE A 125 6.54 -10.89 3.51
N SER A 126 7.17 -10.10 2.65
CA SER A 126 8.14 -10.62 1.68
C SER A 126 9.37 -11.23 2.34
N ALA A 127 9.85 -10.66 3.45
CA ALA A 127 10.97 -11.20 4.19
C ALA A 127 10.62 -12.51 4.89
N GLU A 128 9.44 -12.59 5.51
CA GLU A 128 8.96 -13.80 6.18
C GLU A 128 8.74 -14.95 5.18
N ILE A 129 8.04 -14.69 4.08
CA ILE A 129 7.81 -15.69 3.03
C ILE A 129 9.13 -16.05 2.33
N GLY A 130 9.99 -15.07 2.07
CA GLY A 130 11.31 -15.32 1.49
C GLY A 130 12.19 -16.22 2.36
N ALA A 131 12.17 -16.02 3.69
CA ALA A 131 12.86 -16.89 4.62
C ALA A 131 12.29 -18.33 4.61
N MET A 132 10.96 -18.48 4.57
CA MET A 132 10.30 -19.79 4.44
C MET A 132 10.63 -20.47 3.11
N ARG A 133 10.74 -19.71 2.01
CA ARG A 133 11.12 -20.24 0.70
C ARG A 133 12.56 -20.73 0.66
N VAL A 134 13.50 -19.94 1.21
CA VAL A 134 14.92 -20.29 1.25
C VAL A 134 15.19 -21.50 2.16
N THR A 135 14.35 -21.72 3.17
CA THR A 135 14.42 -22.89 4.06
C THR A 135 13.56 -24.07 3.59
N GLU A 136 13.08 -24.03 2.33
CA GLU A 136 12.27 -25.09 1.70
C GLU A 136 10.96 -25.41 2.44
N GLN A 137 10.51 -24.57 3.38
CA GLN A 137 9.26 -24.80 4.14
C GLN A 137 8.03 -24.72 3.23
N ILE A 138 8.08 -23.88 2.19
CA ILE A 138 6.99 -23.77 1.20
C ILE A 138 6.92 -25.03 0.35
N ASP A 139 8.07 -25.57 -0.06
CA ASP A 139 8.13 -26.82 -0.85
C ASP A 139 7.73 -28.04 0.01
N ALA A 140 8.07 -28.03 1.30
CA ALA A 140 7.60 -29.02 2.26
C ALA A 140 6.08 -29.00 2.45
N LEU A 141 5.43 -27.83 2.43
CA LEU A 141 3.97 -27.76 2.46
C LEU A 141 3.36 -28.39 1.21
N GLU A 142 3.92 -28.10 0.03
CA GLU A 142 3.44 -28.66 -1.23
C GLU A 142 3.62 -30.19 -1.29
N SER A 143 4.73 -30.73 -0.78
CA SER A 143 4.97 -32.17 -0.72
C SER A 143 4.03 -32.90 0.24
N LEU A 144 3.57 -32.23 1.31
CA LEU A 144 2.56 -32.71 2.24
C LEU A 144 1.12 -32.53 1.74
N SER A 145 0.92 -32.18 0.45
CA SER A 145 -0.39 -31.89 -0.15
C SER A 145 -1.15 -30.74 0.54
N ALA A 146 -0.44 -29.87 1.27
CA ALA A 146 -0.98 -28.67 1.87
C ALA A 146 -0.78 -27.47 0.94
N SER A 147 -1.85 -26.72 0.64
CA SER A 147 -1.76 -25.58 -0.28
C SER A 147 -1.13 -24.35 0.40
N PRO A 148 0.02 -23.85 -0.05
CA PRO A 148 0.62 -22.62 0.49
C PRO A 148 -0.26 -21.39 0.23
N TYR A 149 -1.04 -21.38 -0.86
CA TYR A 149 -2.00 -20.32 -1.15
C TYR A 149 -3.05 -20.16 -0.05
N ARG A 150 -3.50 -21.27 0.57
CA ARG A 150 -4.54 -21.25 1.62
C ARG A 150 -3.99 -21.01 3.01
N TYR A 151 -2.82 -21.58 3.31
CA TYR A 151 -2.24 -21.52 4.66
C TYR A 151 -1.29 -20.33 4.87
N LEU A 152 -0.73 -19.77 3.79
CA LEU A 152 0.30 -18.72 3.89
C LEU A 152 -0.18 -17.41 3.26
N TYR A 153 -0.60 -17.41 1.99
CA TYR A 153 -0.88 -16.16 1.27
C TYR A 153 -2.27 -15.60 1.58
N ALA A 154 -3.31 -16.43 1.56
CA ALA A 154 -4.69 -15.99 1.78
C ALA A 154 -4.93 -15.33 3.15
N PRO A 155 -4.41 -15.85 4.29
CA PRO A 155 -4.62 -15.20 5.58
C PRO A 155 -4.01 -13.79 5.67
N ARG A 156 -2.83 -13.60 5.06
CA ARG A 156 -2.17 -12.28 4.98
C ARG A 156 -2.94 -11.32 4.08
N PHE A 157 -3.45 -11.81 2.96
CA PHE A 157 -4.31 -11.05 2.06
C PHE A 157 -5.57 -10.57 2.78
N ILE A 158 -6.34 -11.48 3.38
CA ILE A 158 -7.58 -11.13 4.11
C ILE A 158 -7.28 -10.16 5.26
N ALA A 159 -6.21 -10.42 6.03
CA ALA A 159 -5.82 -9.54 7.12
C ALA A 159 -5.50 -8.11 6.64
N ALA A 160 -4.79 -7.96 5.51
CA ALA A 160 -4.51 -6.64 4.95
C ALA A 160 -5.77 -5.93 4.42
N LEU A 161 -6.71 -6.66 3.80
CA LEU A 161 -7.99 -6.09 3.35
C LEU A 161 -8.81 -5.49 4.50
N ILE A 162 -8.71 -6.08 5.70
CA ILE A 162 -9.46 -5.64 6.88
C ILE A 162 -8.68 -4.58 7.66
N ALA A 163 -7.38 -4.79 7.87
CA ALA A 163 -6.56 -3.93 8.70
C ALA A 163 -6.29 -2.55 8.06
N LEU A 164 -6.13 -2.48 6.72
CA LEU A 164 -5.85 -1.20 6.05
C LEU A 164 -6.97 -0.17 6.23
N PRO A 165 -8.25 -0.49 5.94
CA PRO A 165 -9.36 0.45 6.17
C PRO A 165 -9.45 0.93 7.62
N MET A 166 -9.22 0.03 8.58
CA MET A 166 -9.20 0.40 10.01
C MET A 166 -8.07 1.37 10.32
N LEU A 167 -6.87 1.16 9.76
CA LEU A 167 -5.74 2.06 9.93
C LEU A 167 -5.98 3.41 9.26
N VAL A 168 -6.64 3.44 8.11
CA VAL A 168 -6.99 4.68 7.41
C VAL A 168 -8.00 5.51 8.21
N LEU A 169 -9.02 4.89 8.82
CA LEU A 169 -9.92 5.61 9.73
C LEU A 169 -9.17 6.29 10.88
N VAL A 170 -8.21 5.59 11.47
CA VAL A 170 -7.38 6.14 12.54
C VAL A 170 -6.48 7.26 12.01
N ALA A 171 -5.90 7.08 10.82
CA ALA A 171 -5.09 8.10 10.16
C ALA A 171 -5.89 9.36 9.84
N ASP A 172 -7.15 9.22 9.41
CA ASP A 172 -8.04 10.34 9.09
C ASP A 172 -8.33 11.17 10.34
N ILE A 173 -8.70 10.49 11.44
CA ILE A 173 -8.98 11.15 12.72
C ILE A 173 -7.73 11.88 13.22
N ILE A 174 -6.59 11.17 13.32
CA ILE A 174 -5.34 11.74 13.84
C ILE A 174 -4.81 12.85 12.93
N GLY A 175 -4.93 12.69 11.62
CA GLY A 175 -4.49 13.68 10.64
C GLY A 175 -5.29 14.97 10.74
N VAL A 176 -6.61 14.88 10.80
CA VAL A 176 -7.49 16.06 11.00
C VAL A 176 -7.18 16.73 12.33
N MET A 177 -6.96 15.96 13.40
CA MET A 177 -6.54 16.50 14.70
C MET A 177 -5.18 17.20 14.64
N GLY A 178 -4.24 16.71 13.84
CA GLY A 178 -2.95 17.38 13.61
C GLY A 178 -3.11 18.74 12.94
N GLY A 179 -4.00 18.82 11.93
CA GLY A 179 -4.34 20.10 11.29
C GLY A 179 -5.06 21.07 12.22
N TRP A 180 -5.99 20.57 13.04
CA TRP A 180 -6.67 21.33 14.09
C TRP A 180 -5.67 21.91 15.10
N ALA A 181 -4.73 21.11 15.59
CA ALA A 181 -3.75 21.55 16.59
C ALA A 181 -2.91 22.74 16.09
N VAL A 182 -2.40 22.68 14.85
CA VAL A 182 -1.65 23.81 14.27
C VAL A 182 -2.54 25.02 14.02
N SER A 183 -3.76 24.81 13.56
CA SER A 183 -4.69 25.92 13.25
C SER A 183 -5.11 26.69 14.49
N VAL A 184 -5.37 25.99 15.60
CA VAL A 184 -5.78 26.63 16.85
C VAL A 184 -4.58 27.21 17.59
N PHE A 185 -3.54 26.42 17.85
CA PHE A 185 -2.42 26.86 18.69
C PHE A 185 -1.39 27.72 17.93
N GLY A 186 -1.26 27.53 16.61
CA GLY A 186 -0.27 28.23 15.79
C GLY A 186 -0.83 29.39 14.98
N LEU A 187 -2.10 29.32 14.55
CA LEU A 187 -2.70 30.28 13.61
C LEU A 187 -3.84 31.11 14.21
N GLY A 188 -4.25 30.84 15.45
CA GLY A 188 -5.24 31.64 16.17
C GLY A 188 -6.70 31.38 15.78
N PHE A 189 -7.00 30.22 15.19
CA PHE A 189 -8.37 29.84 14.85
C PHE A 189 -9.18 29.51 16.12
N ASP A 190 -10.47 29.83 16.13
CA ASP A 190 -11.37 29.33 17.17
C ASP A 190 -11.57 27.81 17.03
N SER A 191 -11.35 27.09 18.12
CA SER A 191 -11.43 25.63 18.16
C SER A 191 -12.83 25.12 17.81
N THR A 192 -13.88 25.77 18.35
CA THR A 192 -15.27 25.34 18.16
C THR A 192 -15.69 25.53 16.71
N VAL A 193 -15.31 26.66 16.10
CA VAL A 193 -15.58 26.96 14.69
C VAL A 193 -14.84 25.96 13.78
N TYR A 194 -13.57 25.67 14.05
CA TYR A 194 -12.79 24.71 13.26
C TYR A 194 -13.46 23.33 13.23
N LEU A 195 -13.81 22.81 14.42
CA LEU A 195 -14.41 21.49 14.58
C LEU A 195 -15.80 21.41 13.94
N ARG A 196 -16.64 22.44 14.10
CA ARG A 196 -17.95 22.51 13.46
C ARG A 196 -17.84 22.53 11.94
N ASN A 197 -17.01 23.41 11.38
CA ASN A 197 -16.79 23.48 9.93
C ASN A 197 -16.28 22.15 9.37
N THR A 198 -15.37 21.50 10.10
CA THR A 198 -14.85 20.17 9.73
C THR A 198 -15.96 19.12 9.65
N LEU A 199 -16.83 19.05 10.65
CA LEU A 199 -17.90 18.06 10.74
C LEU A 199 -19.06 18.34 9.77
N ASP A 200 -19.39 19.60 9.55
CA ASP A 200 -20.48 20.00 8.66
C ASP A 200 -20.10 19.82 7.18
N PHE A 201 -18.80 19.91 6.86
CA PHE A 201 -18.31 19.84 5.49
C PHE A 201 -17.97 18.42 5.03
N VAL A 202 -17.55 17.54 5.94
CA VAL A 202 -17.24 16.15 5.59
C VAL A 202 -18.51 15.35 5.32
N THR A 203 -18.57 14.70 4.16
CA THR A 203 -19.70 13.83 3.81
C THR A 203 -19.35 12.37 4.03
N ARG A 204 -20.38 11.52 4.10
CA ARG A 204 -20.19 10.07 4.15
C ARG A 204 -19.44 9.53 2.93
N ASN A 205 -19.63 10.16 1.76
CA ASN A 205 -18.98 9.74 0.52
C ASN A 205 -17.47 10.01 0.56
N ASP A 206 -17.05 11.11 1.17
CA ASP A 206 -15.62 11.43 1.31
C ASP A 206 -14.88 10.35 2.12
N VAL A 207 -15.51 9.85 3.19
CA VAL A 207 -14.95 8.76 4.00
C VAL A 207 -15.03 7.43 3.24
N LEU A 208 -16.16 7.11 2.61
CA LEU A 208 -16.34 5.84 1.90
C LEU A 208 -15.35 5.67 0.74
N THR A 209 -15.11 6.73 -0.04
CA THR A 209 -14.14 6.69 -1.13
C THR A 209 -12.71 6.43 -0.62
N GLY A 210 -12.32 7.05 0.50
CA GLY A 210 -11.06 6.76 1.20
C GLY A 210 -10.94 5.30 1.69
N LEU A 211 -12.01 4.75 2.26
CA LEU A 211 -12.02 3.35 2.74
C LEU A 211 -11.97 2.33 1.59
N ILE A 212 -12.67 2.59 0.48
CA ILE A 212 -12.61 1.71 -0.69
C ILE A 212 -11.19 1.68 -1.25
N LYS A 213 -10.51 2.83 -1.35
CA LYS A 213 -9.07 2.92 -1.68
C LYS A 213 -8.22 2.10 -0.72
N ALA A 214 -8.46 2.22 0.58
CA ALA A 214 -7.72 1.49 1.60
C ALA A 214 -7.81 -0.04 1.42
N VAL A 215 -8.98 -0.58 1.06
CA VAL A 215 -9.16 -2.02 0.76
C VAL A 215 -8.29 -2.43 -0.43
N VAL A 216 -8.31 -1.64 -1.52
CA VAL A 216 -7.51 -1.91 -2.72
C VAL A 216 -6.02 -1.83 -2.41
N PHE A 217 -5.59 -0.84 -1.63
CA PHE A 217 -4.19 -0.71 -1.22
C PHE A 217 -3.74 -1.87 -0.33
N GLY A 218 -4.59 -2.33 0.59
CA GLY A 218 -4.33 -3.53 1.39
C GLY A 218 -4.14 -4.77 0.54
N ALA A 219 -4.97 -4.95 -0.49
CA ALA A 219 -4.82 -6.02 -1.46
C ALA A 219 -3.47 -5.96 -2.20
N VAL A 220 -3.09 -4.77 -2.71
CA VAL A 220 -1.81 -4.56 -3.41
C VAL A 220 -0.62 -4.86 -2.50
N ILE A 221 -0.61 -4.32 -1.28
CA ILE A 221 0.48 -4.50 -0.30
C ILE A 221 0.68 -5.99 0.04
N ALA A 222 -0.40 -6.71 0.32
CA ALA A 222 -0.30 -8.13 0.65
C ALA A 222 0.14 -8.97 -0.54
N LEU A 223 -0.41 -8.72 -1.74
CA LEU A 223 -0.07 -9.46 -2.95
C LEU A 223 1.40 -9.25 -3.36
N MET A 224 1.88 -8.00 -3.31
CA MET A 224 3.28 -7.70 -3.65
C MET A 224 4.25 -8.31 -2.63
N GLY A 225 3.92 -8.25 -1.34
CA GLY A 225 4.68 -8.93 -0.30
C GLY A 225 4.76 -10.43 -0.53
N CYS A 226 3.61 -11.09 -0.79
CA CYS A 226 3.57 -12.53 -1.02
C CYS A 226 4.29 -12.94 -2.31
N TYR A 227 4.05 -12.23 -3.41
CA TYR A 227 4.63 -12.55 -4.71
C TYR A 227 6.15 -12.45 -4.73
N GLN A 228 6.70 -11.36 -4.20
CA GLN A 228 8.16 -11.19 -4.20
C GLN A 228 8.84 -12.09 -3.17
N GLY A 229 8.20 -12.36 -2.02
CA GLY A 229 8.69 -13.33 -1.05
C GLY A 229 8.76 -14.75 -1.62
N ASP A 230 7.72 -15.22 -2.30
CA ASP A 230 7.65 -16.55 -2.94
C ASP A 230 8.73 -16.71 -4.04
N LYS A 231 9.07 -15.61 -4.70
CA LYS A 231 10.11 -15.54 -5.74
C LYS A 231 11.53 -15.32 -5.19
N SER A 232 11.69 -15.26 -3.87
CA SER A 232 13.00 -15.05 -3.25
C SER A 232 13.98 -16.17 -3.65
N LYS A 233 15.24 -15.79 -3.91
CA LYS A 233 16.32 -16.72 -4.24
C LYS A 233 17.11 -17.08 -2.98
N ALA A 234 17.89 -18.17 -3.06
CA ALA A 234 18.70 -18.69 -1.95
C ALA A 234 19.59 -17.61 -1.30
N GLY A 235 19.58 -17.59 0.04
CA GLY A 235 20.44 -16.74 0.88
C GLY A 235 19.79 -15.46 1.42
N ALA A 236 20.39 -14.89 2.47
CA ALA A 236 19.88 -13.69 3.16
C ALA A 236 19.80 -12.46 2.24
N THR A 237 20.74 -12.31 1.31
CA THR A 237 20.73 -11.21 0.32
C THR A 237 19.54 -11.31 -0.63
N GLY A 238 19.11 -12.54 -0.97
CA GLY A 238 17.92 -12.78 -1.80
C GLY A 238 16.65 -12.30 -1.12
N VAL A 239 16.51 -12.62 0.17
CA VAL A 239 15.37 -12.20 1.01
C VAL A 239 15.31 -10.68 1.15
N GLY A 240 16.45 -10.03 1.43
CA GLY A 240 16.52 -8.57 1.50
C GLY A 240 16.13 -7.91 0.18
N ARG A 241 16.62 -8.43 -0.96
CA ARG A 241 16.27 -7.92 -2.29
C ARG A 241 14.78 -8.10 -2.60
N ALA A 242 14.19 -9.24 -2.26
CA ALA A 242 12.76 -9.49 -2.42
C ALA A 242 11.94 -8.48 -1.60
N ALA A 243 12.33 -8.22 -0.35
CA ALA A 243 11.68 -7.25 0.52
C ALA A 243 11.70 -5.84 -0.10
N THR A 244 12.84 -5.37 -0.59
CA THR A 244 12.96 -4.07 -1.27
C THR A 244 12.09 -4.00 -2.54
N LEU A 245 12.13 -5.04 -3.38
CA LEU A 245 11.32 -5.09 -4.61
C LEU A 245 9.82 -5.13 -4.31
N SER A 246 9.41 -5.78 -3.22
CA SER A 246 8.02 -5.80 -2.76
C SER A 246 7.55 -4.42 -2.35
N MET A 247 8.36 -3.70 -1.55
CA MET A 247 8.05 -2.34 -1.08
C MET A 247 7.91 -1.38 -2.26
N VAL A 248 8.91 -1.36 -3.15
CA VAL A 248 8.90 -0.44 -4.30
C VAL A 248 7.74 -0.74 -5.23
N GLY A 249 7.52 -2.03 -5.55
CA GLY A 249 6.40 -2.42 -6.40
C GLY A 249 5.04 -2.13 -5.78
N ALA A 250 4.87 -2.36 -4.48
CA ALA A 250 3.65 -1.99 -3.76
C ALA A 250 3.41 -0.48 -3.78
N ALA A 251 4.43 0.34 -3.49
CA ALA A 251 4.31 1.80 -3.50
C ALA A 251 3.90 2.35 -4.88
N VAL A 252 4.54 1.87 -5.96
CA VAL A 252 4.19 2.28 -7.32
C VAL A 252 2.76 1.88 -7.68
N LEU A 253 2.36 0.64 -7.37
CA LEU A 253 1.00 0.16 -7.65
C LEU A 253 -0.06 0.87 -6.80
N VAL A 254 0.25 1.21 -5.55
CA VAL A 254 -0.63 2.03 -4.70
C VAL A 254 -0.84 3.41 -5.31
N LEU A 255 0.23 4.10 -5.73
CA LEU A 255 0.11 5.41 -6.36
C LEU A 255 -0.65 5.37 -7.68
N ALA A 256 -0.37 4.39 -8.52
CA ALA A 256 -1.09 4.18 -9.78
C ALA A 256 -2.57 3.88 -9.54
N SER A 257 -2.87 3.01 -8.57
CA SER A 257 -4.24 2.68 -8.18
C SER A 257 -4.96 3.89 -7.59
N ASN A 258 -4.27 4.72 -6.78
CA ASN A 258 -4.86 5.93 -6.22
C ASN A 258 -5.31 6.87 -7.34
N TYR A 259 -4.43 7.15 -8.31
CA TYR A 259 -4.77 8.02 -9.43
C TYR A 259 -5.99 7.51 -10.20
N ILE A 260 -6.01 6.23 -10.58
CA ILE A 260 -7.12 5.61 -11.32
C ILE A 260 -8.42 5.68 -10.51
N MET A 261 -8.36 5.38 -9.20
CA MET A 261 -9.55 5.40 -8.35
C MET A 261 -10.07 6.83 -8.14
N SER A 262 -9.18 7.81 -7.94
CA SER A 262 -9.57 9.22 -7.83
C SER A 262 -10.27 9.70 -9.10
N THR A 263 -9.73 9.38 -10.28
CA THR A 263 -10.36 9.77 -11.55
C THR A 263 -11.73 9.12 -11.72
N LEU A 264 -11.86 7.84 -11.36
CA LEU A 264 -13.14 7.12 -11.44
C LEU A 264 -14.17 7.71 -10.48
N PHE A 265 -13.80 7.98 -9.22
CA PHE A 265 -14.74 8.55 -8.25
C PHE A 265 -15.24 9.93 -8.67
N VAL A 266 -14.35 10.79 -9.19
CA VAL A 266 -14.74 12.09 -9.74
C VAL A 266 -15.73 11.92 -10.91
N GLU A 267 -15.50 10.96 -11.81
CA GLU A 267 -16.40 10.69 -12.94
C GLU A 267 -17.78 10.17 -12.49
N PHE A 268 -17.83 9.37 -11.44
CA PHE A 268 -19.08 8.87 -10.84
C PHE A 268 -19.77 9.88 -9.90
N GLY A 269 -19.21 11.08 -9.72
CA GLY A 269 -19.75 12.11 -8.82
C GLY A 269 -19.62 11.78 -7.33
N LEU A 270 -18.62 10.98 -6.96
CA LEU A 270 -18.29 10.55 -5.60
C LEU A 270 -17.09 11.29 -5.01
#